data_AF-A0A426W6B0-F1
#
_entry.id   AF-A0A426W6B0-F1
#
_cell.length_a   1.000
_cell.length_b   1.000
_cell.length_c   1.000
_cell.angle_alpha   90.00
_cell.angle_beta   90.00
_cell.angle_gamma   90.00
#
_symmetry.space_group_name_H-M   'P 1'
#
loop_
_entity.id
_entity.type
_entity.pdbx_description
1 polymer ?
#
loop_
_entity_poly.entity_id
_entity_poly.type
_entity_poly.pdbx_seq_one_letter_code
_entity_poly.pdbx_strand_id
1 'polypeptide(L)'
;MKKVMCFILFYLLFLVSLQARTITLSLEPYSQEIPLGEFASLDIVASGIPSGNAIGDFDLDVLFHAPGLLLTSWELGTFLGDPNDPSETLVHVDNSVTGIIRFFEVSWLLPSDLIDLQKDELSLTLATLTFKGLQPGGYNNRFDNVLLHDAWFAEYQDPVLRVAGISVPEPSTLFIFSSSLLGMVYFGRKLDNR
;
A
#
# COMPACT_ATOMS: atom_id res chain seq x y z
N MET A 1 -42.75 38.38 5.94
CA MET A 1 -41.81 38.12 4.83
C MET A 1 -40.37 37.87 5.31
N LYS A 2 -39.74 38.75 6.11
CA LYS A 2 -38.37 38.53 6.64
C LYS A 2 -38.15 37.21 7.40
N LYS A 3 -39.11 36.78 8.22
CA LYS A 3 -39.03 35.52 8.99
C LYS A 3 -39.03 34.28 8.08
N VAL A 4 -39.81 34.28 7.01
CA VAL A 4 -39.87 33.17 6.02
C VAL A 4 -38.57 33.09 5.22
N MET A 5 -37.96 34.23 4.90
CA MET A 5 -36.68 34.30 4.19
C MET A 5 -35.52 33.75 5.03
N CYS A 6 -35.50 33.99 6.35
CA CYS A 6 -34.51 33.38 7.25
C CYS A 6 -34.66 31.85 7.35
N PHE A 7 -35.89 31.33 7.37
CA PHE A 7 -36.13 29.88 7.40
C PHE A 7 -35.68 29.18 6.11
N ILE A 8 -35.88 29.81 4.95
CA ILE A 8 -35.41 29.29 3.66
C ILE A 8 -33.87 29.30 3.59
N LEU A 9 -33.23 30.37 4.06
CA LEU A 9 -31.77 30.47 4.09
C LEU A 9 -31.13 29.43 5.04
N PHE A 10 -31.77 29.17 6.20
CA PHE A 10 -31.32 28.15 7.15
C PHE A 10 -31.52 26.73 6.59
N TYR A 11 -32.60 26.48 5.84
CA TYR A 11 -32.84 25.20 5.18
C TYR A 11 -31.87 24.96 4.00
N LEU A 12 -31.51 26.01 3.25
CA LEU A 12 -30.48 25.92 2.20
C LEU A 12 -29.08 25.62 2.76
N LEU A 13 -28.73 26.16 3.93
CA LEU A 13 -27.45 25.90 4.60
C LEU A 13 -27.34 24.47 5.14
N PHE A 14 -28.46 23.80 5.43
CA PHE A 14 -28.48 22.39 5.86
C PHE A 14 -28.45 21.38 4.71
N LEU A 15 -28.71 21.80 3.47
CA LEU A 15 -28.78 20.92 2.30
C LEU A 15 -27.43 20.68 1.60
N VAL A 16 -26.35 21.32 2.05
CA VAL A 16 -25.01 21.16 1.47
C VAL A 16 -24.07 20.51 2.48
N SER A 17 -24.43 19.33 2.96
CA SER A 17 -23.43 18.37 3.46
C SER A 17 -22.98 17.51 2.29
N LEU A 18 -22.17 18.08 1.39
CA LEU A 18 -21.41 17.25 0.45
C LEU A 18 -20.46 16.42 1.32
N GLN A 19 -20.65 15.10 1.36
CA GLN A 19 -19.60 14.23 1.86
C GLN A 19 -18.43 14.40 0.90
N ALA A 20 -17.42 15.14 1.33
CA ALA A 20 -16.11 15.08 0.70
C ALA A 20 -15.62 13.63 0.86
N ARG A 21 -15.75 12.84 -0.21
CA ARG A 21 -15.13 11.53 -0.29
C ARG A 21 -13.67 11.75 -0.68
N THR A 22 -12.80 11.65 0.31
CA THR A 22 -11.37 11.65 0.10
C THR A 22 -10.92 10.28 -0.37
N ILE A 23 -10.07 10.24 -1.40
CA ILE A 23 -9.42 9.01 -1.85
C ILE A 23 -8.50 8.51 -0.74
N THR A 24 -8.52 7.20 -0.51
CA THR A 24 -7.61 6.54 0.41
C THR A 24 -6.61 5.72 -0.40
N LEU A 25 -5.32 5.97 -0.18
CA LEU A 25 -4.25 5.06 -0.57
C LEU A 25 -3.85 4.19 0.62
N SER A 26 -3.89 2.88 0.45
CA SER A 26 -3.47 1.90 1.44
C SER A 26 -2.34 1.02 0.94
N LEU A 27 -1.44 0.70 1.87
CA LEU A 27 -0.55 -0.44 1.72
C LEU A 27 -1.26 -1.65 2.34
N GLU A 28 -1.47 -2.71 1.55
CA GLU A 28 -2.21 -3.91 1.95
C GLU A 28 -1.38 -5.19 1.75
N PRO A 29 -1.41 -6.16 2.68
CA PRO A 29 -2.13 -6.13 3.95
C PRO A 29 -1.51 -5.12 4.93
N TYR A 30 -2.36 -4.55 5.81
CA TYR A 30 -1.93 -3.57 6.83
C TYR A 30 -0.85 -4.11 7.79
N SER A 31 -0.85 -5.43 8.03
CA SER A 31 0.18 -6.10 8.82
C SER A 31 0.39 -7.50 8.28
N GLN A 32 1.65 -7.90 8.17
CA GLN A 32 2.03 -9.27 7.85
C GLN A 32 3.26 -9.69 8.65
N GLU A 33 3.30 -10.96 9.03
CA GLU A 33 4.45 -11.58 9.67
C GLU A 33 5.05 -12.60 8.71
N ILE A 34 6.34 -12.47 8.41
CA ILE A 34 7.07 -13.39 7.53
C ILE A 34 8.29 -13.96 8.28
N PRO A 35 8.61 -15.26 8.11
CA PRO A 35 9.86 -15.80 8.62
C PRO A 35 11.09 -15.14 7.99
N LEU A 36 12.24 -15.23 8.66
CA LEU A 36 13.51 -14.75 8.12
C LEU A 36 13.85 -15.48 6.82
N GLY A 37 14.14 -14.71 5.76
CA GLY A 37 14.45 -15.25 4.43
C GLY A 37 13.23 -15.56 3.56
N GLU A 38 12.01 -15.41 4.08
CA GLU A 38 10.77 -15.56 3.31
C GLU A 38 10.32 -14.24 2.68
N PHE A 39 9.26 -14.32 1.87
CA PHE A 39 8.72 -13.20 1.12
C PHE A 39 7.42 -12.67 1.69
N ALA A 40 7.26 -11.35 1.64
CA ALA A 40 6.05 -10.58 1.88
C ALA A 40 5.58 -9.96 0.57
N SER A 41 4.27 -9.85 0.38
CA SER A 41 3.66 -9.06 -0.71
C SER A 41 2.97 -7.85 -0.11
N LEU A 42 3.08 -6.71 -0.77
CA LEU A 42 2.45 -5.46 -0.34
C LEU A 42 1.87 -4.72 -1.54
N ASP A 43 0.55 -4.60 -1.56
CA ASP A 43 -0.21 -3.93 -2.61
C ASP A 43 -0.41 -2.46 -2.25
N ILE A 44 -0.30 -1.60 -3.25
CA ILE A 44 -0.70 -0.20 -3.22
C ILE A 44 -2.13 -0.14 -3.73
N VAL A 45 -3.08 0.14 -2.85
CA VAL A 45 -4.51 0.09 -3.16
C VAL A 45 -5.11 1.49 -3.04
N ALA A 46 -5.77 1.95 -4.10
CA ALA A 46 -6.57 3.16 -4.08
C ALA A 46 -8.05 2.83 -3.87
N SER A 47 -8.74 3.57 -3.01
CA SER A 47 -10.17 3.36 -2.75
C SER A 47 -10.89 4.69 -2.49
N GLY A 48 -12.22 4.65 -2.51
CA GLY A 48 -13.03 5.85 -2.27
C GLY A 48 -13.11 6.80 -3.47
N ILE A 49 -12.83 6.29 -4.68
CA ILE A 49 -12.93 7.04 -5.93
C ILE A 49 -14.39 7.49 -6.13
N PRO A 50 -14.65 8.78 -6.43
CA PRO A 50 -15.99 9.28 -6.69
C PRO A 50 -16.63 8.59 -7.90
N SER A 51 -17.92 8.26 -7.80
CA SER A 51 -18.66 7.68 -8.94
C SER A 51 -18.66 8.63 -10.14
N GLY A 52 -18.41 8.09 -11.33
CA GLY A 52 -18.28 8.88 -12.56
C GLY A 52 -16.94 9.58 -12.70
N ASN A 53 -15.96 9.23 -11.88
CA ASN A 53 -14.58 9.64 -12.00
C ASN A 53 -13.65 8.42 -11.89
N ALA A 54 -12.36 8.62 -12.18
CA ALA A 54 -11.33 7.59 -12.20
C ALA A 54 -9.97 8.22 -11.85
N ILE A 55 -9.01 7.40 -11.42
CA ILE A 55 -7.62 7.83 -11.28
C ILE A 55 -6.98 7.84 -12.66
N GLY A 56 -6.51 9.02 -13.09
CA GLY A 56 -5.86 9.27 -14.38
C GLY A 56 -4.36 9.03 -14.35
N ASP A 57 -3.72 9.43 -13.26
CA ASP A 57 -2.29 9.25 -13.04
C ASP A 57 -1.94 9.24 -11.55
N PHE A 58 -0.74 8.73 -11.26
CA PHE A 58 -0.13 8.84 -9.95
C PHE A 58 1.39 9.00 -10.04
N ASP A 59 1.95 9.76 -9.10
CA ASP A 59 3.37 9.82 -8.78
C ASP A 59 3.50 9.65 -7.26
N LEU A 60 4.16 8.60 -6.80
CA LEU A 60 4.30 8.32 -5.37
C LEU A 60 5.60 7.60 -5.06
N ASP A 61 6.08 7.83 -3.83
CA ASP A 61 7.19 7.09 -3.24
C ASP A 61 6.66 6.14 -2.17
N VAL A 62 7.23 4.93 -2.12
CA VAL A 62 7.07 4.00 -1.00
C VAL A 62 8.41 3.85 -0.28
N LEU A 63 8.42 4.24 1.00
CA LEU A 63 9.58 4.15 1.88
C LEU A 63 9.52 2.85 2.66
N PHE A 64 10.62 2.08 2.62
CA PHE A 64 10.77 0.81 3.32
C PHE A 64 12.13 0.71 4.05
N HIS A 65 12.23 -0.20 5.01
CA HIS A 65 13.44 -0.36 5.81
C HIS A 65 14.44 -1.32 5.13
N ALA A 66 15.25 -0.79 4.21
CA ALA A 66 16.19 -1.57 3.40
C ALA A 66 17.16 -2.50 4.17
N PRO A 67 17.68 -2.17 5.38
CA PRO A 67 18.53 -3.08 6.12
C PRO A 67 17.82 -4.38 6.54
N GLY A 68 16.51 -4.31 6.78
CA GLY A 68 15.70 -5.44 7.23
C GLY A 68 14.84 -6.08 6.14
N LEU A 69 14.56 -5.36 5.06
CA LEU A 69 13.75 -5.81 3.93
C LEU A 69 14.48 -5.55 2.61
N LEU A 70 14.54 -6.58 1.77
CA LEU A 70 15.00 -6.45 0.38
C LEU A 70 13.80 -6.36 -0.54
N LEU A 71 13.64 -5.27 -1.29
CA LEU A 71 12.70 -5.25 -2.42
C LEU A 71 13.22 -6.18 -3.51
N THR A 72 12.41 -7.15 -3.91
CA THR A 72 12.80 -8.21 -4.86
C THR A 72 12.13 -8.08 -6.22
N SER A 73 10.87 -7.66 -6.24
CA SER A 73 10.12 -7.38 -7.45
C SER A 73 9.03 -6.36 -7.19
N TRP A 74 8.52 -5.80 -8.28
CA TRP A 74 7.34 -4.95 -8.31
C TRP A 74 6.57 -5.22 -9.60
N GLU A 75 5.27 -4.99 -9.57
CA GLU A 75 4.35 -5.11 -10.71
C GLU A 75 3.33 -3.97 -10.64
N LEU A 76 2.99 -3.37 -11.78
CA LEU A 76 1.93 -2.36 -11.87
C LEU A 76 0.59 -3.04 -12.15
N GLY A 77 -0.48 -2.46 -11.60
CA GLY A 77 -1.84 -2.87 -11.94
C GLY A 77 -2.24 -2.44 -13.35
N THR A 78 -3.40 -2.90 -13.81
CA THR A 78 -3.90 -2.63 -15.16
C THR A 78 -5.06 -1.65 -15.18
N PHE A 79 -5.29 -0.92 -14.09
CA PHE A 79 -6.45 -0.03 -13.93
C PHE A 79 -6.27 1.35 -14.59
N LEU A 80 -5.05 1.69 -15.03
CA LEU A 80 -4.76 2.86 -15.85
C LEU A 80 -4.59 2.51 -17.34
N GLY A 81 -4.73 1.24 -17.71
CA GLY A 81 -4.40 0.68 -19.03
C GLY A 81 -3.39 -0.47 -18.89
N ASP A 82 -2.94 -1.05 -20.00
CA ASP A 82 -1.83 -2.01 -19.98
C ASP A 82 -0.49 -1.27 -19.77
N PRO A 83 0.23 -1.50 -18.64
CA PRO A 83 1.53 -0.87 -18.38
C PRO A 83 2.62 -1.30 -19.37
N ASN A 84 2.38 -2.36 -20.16
CA ASN A 84 3.30 -2.84 -21.21
C ASN A 84 2.96 -2.29 -22.60
N ASP A 85 1.81 -1.62 -22.77
CA ASP A 85 1.42 -0.98 -24.02
C ASP A 85 1.67 0.54 -23.93
N PRO A 86 2.72 1.07 -24.60
CA PRO A 86 3.02 2.50 -24.59
C PRO A 86 1.98 3.36 -25.31
N SER A 87 0.97 2.76 -25.96
CA SER A 87 -0.18 3.48 -26.49
C SER A 87 -1.30 3.68 -25.47
N GLU A 88 -1.30 2.91 -24.37
CA GLU A 88 -2.29 3.01 -23.29
C GLU A 88 -1.74 3.72 -22.05
N THR A 89 -0.45 3.59 -21.76
CA THR A 89 0.15 4.16 -20.54
C THR A 89 1.56 4.72 -20.77
N LEU A 90 1.92 5.71 -19.95
CA LEU A 90 3.30 6.15 -19.76
C LEU A 90 3.75 5.77 -18.35
N VAL A 91 4.76 4.90 -18.27
CA VAL A 91 5.25 4.35 -17.00
C VAL A 91 6.71 4.76 -16.76
N HIS A 92 7.02 5.10 -15.50
CA HIS A 92 8.38 5.20 -15.01
C HIS A 92 8.47 4.68 -13.55
N VAL A 93 9.47 3.85 -13.28
CA VAL A 93 9.74 3.33 -11.93
C VAL A 93 11.21 3.54 -11.61
N ASP A 94 11.50 4.12 -10.44
CA ASP A 94 12.86 4.35 -9.95
C ASP A 94 13.06 3.69 -8.58
N ASN A 95 14.00 2.76 -8.52
CA ASN A 95 14.43 2.09 -7.30
C ASN A 95 15.95 2.24 -7.05
N SER A 96 16.56 3.27 -7.65
CA SER A 96 18.00 3.53 -7.54
C SER A 96 18.43 3.98 -6.13
N VAL A 97 17.50 4.54 -5.36
CA VAL A 97 17.73 4.97 -3.97
C VAL A 97 17.34 3.84 -3.01
N THR A 98 18.30 3.40 -2.19
CA THR A 98 18.05 2.34 -1.21
C THR A 98 16.98 2.75 -0.20
N GLY A 99 15.96 1.91 -0.02
CA GLY A 99 14.86 2.14 0.92
C GLY A 99 13.71 2.99 0.37
N ILE A 100 13.76 3.34 -0.93
CA ILE A 100 12.71 4.06 -1.63
C ILE A 100 12.45 3.34 -2.96
N ILE A 101 11.18 3.19 -3.32
CA ILE A 101 10.77 2.91 -4.68
C ILE A 101 9.75 3.96 -5.09
N ARG A 102 10.00 4.60 -6.23
CA ARG A 102 9.11 5.59 -6.83
C ARG A 102 8.36 4.97 -7.99
N PHE A 103 7.06 5.21 -8.04
CA PHE A 103 6.22 4.88 -9.17
C PHE A 103 5.64 6.15 -9.78
N PHE A 104 5.65 6.20 -11.10
CA PHE A 104 4.98 7.20 -11.91
C PHE A 104 4.25 6.47 -13.03
N GLU A 105 2.94 6.70 -13.14
CA GLU A 105 2.12 6.13 -14.21
C GLU A 105 1.05 7.12 -14.62
N VAL A 106 0.90 7.31 -15.94
CA VAL A 106 -0.12 8.16 -16.55
C VAL A 106 -0.91 7.35 -17.57
N SER A 107 -2.23 7.35 -17.46
CA SER A 107 -3.12 6.76 -18.46
C SER A 107 -3.23 7.64 -19.70
N TRP A 108 -3.20 7.01 -20.88
CA TRP A 108 -3.46 7.63 -22.18
C TRP A 108 -4.84 7.29 -22.73
N LEU A 109 -5.59 6.46 -22.00
CA LEU A 109 -6.96 6.13 -22.35
C LEU A 109 -7.83 7.38 -22.32
N LEU A 110 -8.89 7.38 -23.14
CA LEU A 110 -9.87 8.46 -23.07
C LEU A 110 -10.54 8.43 -21.68
N PRO A 111 -10.91 9.60 -21.11
CA PRO A 111 -11.52 9.64 -19.78
C PRO A 111 -12.75 8.73 -19.63
N SER A 112 -13.57 8.60 -20.69
CA SER A 112 -14.72 7.68 -20.69
C SER A 112 -14.32 6.22 -20.54
N ASP A 113 -13.28 5.80 -21.26
CA ASP A 113 -12.82 4.42 -21.29
C ASP A 113 -12.13 4.06 -19.97
N LEU A 114 -11.39 5.01 -19.40
CA LEU A 114 -10.76 4.88 -18.09
C LEU A 114 -11.79 4.79 -16.95
N ILE A 115 -12.85 5.60 -17.01
CA ILE A 115 -13.97 5.50 -16.08
C ILE A 115 -14.67 4.15 -16.24
N ASP A 116 -14.90 3.71 -17.48
CA ASP A 116 -15.51 2.39 -17.73
C ASP A 116 -14.64 1.23 -17.25
N LEU A 117 -13.31 1.39 -17.24
CA LEU A 117 -12.35 0.42 -16.71
C LEU A 117 -12.39 0.33 -15.17
N GLN A 118 -12.66 1.44 -14.47
CA GLN A 118 -12.59 1.52 -13.01
C GLN A 118 -13.95 1.52 -12.30
N LYS A 119 -15.07 1.75 -13.00
CA LYS A 119 -16.40 2.04 -12.42
C LYS A 119 -17.00 0.94 -11.54
N ASP A 120 -16.64 -0.32 -11.78
CA ASP A 120 -17.21 -1.47 -11.08
C ASP A 120 -16.39 -1.88 -9.85
N GLU A 121 -15.25 -1.22 -9.63
CA GLU A 121 -14.32 -1.53 -8.55
C GLU A 121 -14.51 -0.63 -7.34
N LEU A 122 -14.54 -1.25 -6.15
CA LEU A 122 -14.55 -0.51 -4.88
C LEU A 122 -13.15 -0.04 -4.48
N SER A 123 -12.13 -0.72 -4.99
CA SER A 123 -10.71 -0.49 -4.73
C SER A 123 -9.86 -0.96 -5.91
N LEU A 124 -8.84 -0.19 -6.27
CA LEU A 124 -7.92 -0.47 -7.38
C LEU A 124 -6.53 -0.78 -6.84
N THR A 125 -5.97 -1.93 -7.21
CA THR A 125 -4.55 -2.20 -6.96
C THR A 125 -3.70 -1.48 -8.02
N LEU A 126 -2.97 -0.44 -7.60
CA LEU A 126 -2.11 0.34 -8.48
C LEU A 126 -0.76 -0.35 -8.72
N ALA A 127 -0.21 -0.99 -7.69
CA ALA A 127 1.04 -1.75 -7.80
C ALA A 127 1.13 -2.82 -6.72
N THR A 128 1.92 -3.85 -6.96
CA THR A 128 2.28 -4.89 -5.99
C THR A 128 3.79 -4.89 -5.80
N LEU A 129 4.24 -4.87 -4.55
CA LEU A 129 5.64 -4.92 -4.13
C LEU A 129 5.92 -6.26 -3.46
N THR A 130 7.04 -6.89 -3.78
CA THR A 130 7.47 -8.12 -3.10
C THR A 130 8.77 -7.90 -2.35
N PHE A 131 8.74 -8.12 -1.03
CA PHE A 131 9.88 -7.96 -0.14
C PHE A 131 10.38 -9.30 0.38
N LYS A 132 11.68 -9.42 0.61
CA LYS A 132 12.29 -10.53 1.35
C LYS A 132 12.79 -10.07 2.71
N GLY A 133 12.45 -10.78 3.77
CA GLY A 133 12.92 -10.50 5.13
C GLY A 133 14.41 -10.85 5.29
N LEU A 134 15.24 -9.88 5.64
CA LEU A 134 16.70 -10.05 5.82
C LEU A 134 17.15 -10.06 7.28
N GLN A 135 16.43 -9.37 8.16
CA GLN A 135 16.75 -9.27 9.57
C GLN A 135 15.47 -9.38 10.40
N PRO A 136 15.55 -9.85 11.67
CA PRO A 136 14.44 -9.75 12.58
C PRO A 136 14.10 -8.29 12.92
N GLY A 137 12.81 -7.98 13.03
CA GLY A 137 12.33 -6.65 13.37
C GLY A 137 10.91 -6.37 12.87
N GLY A 138 10.35 -5.25 13.32
CA GLY A 138 9.10 -4.69 12.78
C GLY A 138 9.40 -3.49 11.89
N TYR A 139 8.89 -3.52 10.66
CA TYR A 139 9.19 -2.54 9.63
C TYR A 139 7.91 -1.88 9.13
N ASN A 140 7.80 -0.57 9.33
CA ASN A 140 6.67 0.21 8.83
C ASN A 140 7.01 0.78 7.46
N ASN A 141 6.22 0.40 6.45
CA ASN A 141 6.28 0.93 5.09
C ASN A 141 5.25 2.06 4.98
N ARG A 142 5.62 3.15 4.32
CA ARG A 142 4.77 4.35 4.22
C ARG A 142 4.92 5.04 2.87
N PHE A 143 3.91 5.82 2.51
CA PHE A 143 3.97 6.71 1.37
C PHE A 143 4.76 7.99 1.67
N ASP A 144 5.32 8.58 0.62
CA ASP A 144 5.86 9.95 0.58
C ASP A 144 5.65 10.52 -0.83
N ASN A 145 5.77 11.84 -0.99
CA ASN A 145 5.65 12.55 -2.27
C ASN A 145 4.46 12.10 -3.15
N VAL A 146 3.27 11.97 -2.55
CA VAL A 146 2.08 11.46 -3.25
C VAL A 146 1.41 12.57 -4.06
N LEU A 147 1.28 12.33 -5.36
CA LEU A 147 0.43 13.06 -6.29
C LEU A 147 -0.53 12.06 -6.95
N LEU A 148 -1.80 12.44 -7.00
CA LEU A 148 -2.87 11.69 -7.64
C LEU A 148 -3.71 12.66 -8.44
N HIS A 149 -4.02 12.34 -9.69
CA HIS A 149 -4.97 13.11 -10.47
C HIS A 149 -6.09 12.22 -10.99
N ASP A 150 -7.19 12.88 -11.31
CA ASP A 150 -8.35 12.25 -11.91
C ASP A 150 -8.18 12.08 -13.43
N ALA A 151 -9.19 11.48 -14.08
CA ALA A 151 -9.18 11.25 -15.53
C ALA A 151 -9.05 12.54 -16.39
N TRP A 152 -9.21 13.72 -15.79
CA TRP A 152 -9.07 15.02 -16.43
C TRP A 152 -7.86 15.81 -15.93
N PHE A 153 -6.90 15.13 -15.29
CA PHE A 153 -5.71 15.73 -14.68
C PHE A 153 -6.01 16.75 -13.58
N ALA A 154 -7.19 16.66 -12.95
CA ALA A 154 -7.49 17.43 -11.75
C ALA A 154 -6.94 16.69 -10.53
N GLU A 155 -6.12 17.37 -9.73
CA GLU A 155 -5.46 16.77 -8.57
C GLU A 155 -6.47 16.39 -7.47
N TYR A 156 -6.36 15.16 -6.98
CA TYR A 156 -7.03 14.72 -5.76
C TYR A 156 -6.29 15.25 -4.54
N GLN A 157 -6.84 16.30 -3.94
CA GLN A 157 -6.26 16.95 -2.77
C GLN A 157 -6.35 16.06 -1.51
N ASP A 158 -5.28 16.07 -0.72
CA ASP A 158 -5.18 15.45 0.60
C ASP A 158 -5.68 13.99 0.68
N PRO A 159 -5.12 13.04 -0.10
CA PRO A 159 -5.49 11.63 0.02
C PRO A 159 -5.18 11.10 1.43
N VAL A 160 -6.04 10.23 1.95
CA VAL A 160 -5.77 9.52 3.21
C VAL A 160 -4.74 8.43 2.94
N LEU A 161 -3.59 8.52 3.60
CA LEU A 161 -2.49 7.58 3.43
C LEU A 161 -2.48 6.56 4.58
N ARG A 162 -2.59 5.27 4.26
CA ARG A 162 -2.52 4.16 5.23
C ARG A 162 -1.24 3.37 5.03
N VAL A 163 -0.47 3.27 6.13
CA VAL A 163 0.81 2.55 6.20
C VAL A 163 0.59 1.05 6.42
N ALA A 164 1.63 0.24 6.16
CA ALA A 164 1.61 -1.20 6.46
C ALA A 164 2.88 -1.66 7.18
N GLY A 165 2.71 -2.62 8.08
CA GLY A 165 3.78 -3.25 8.84
C GLY A 165 4.17 -4.63 8.27
N ILE A 166 5.48 -4.88 8.16
CA ILE A 166 6.04 -6.22 7.97
C ILE A 166 6.84 -6.57 9.20
N SER A 167 6.51 -7.66 9.89
CA SER A 167 7.32 -8.20 10.98
C SER A 167 8.09 -9.43 10.53
N VAL A 168 9.35 -9.49 10.93
CA VAL A 168 10.23 -10.66 10.80
C VAL A 168 10.58 -11.13 12.20
N PRO A 169 10.03 -12.25 12.70
CA PRO A 169 10.31 -12.73 14.04
C PRO A 169 11.77 -13.13 14.23
N GLU A 170 12.28 -13.00 15.45
CA GLU A 170 13.54 -13.63 15.81
C GLU A 170 13.41 -15.16 15.71
N PRO A 171 14.42 -15.86 15.18
CA PRO A 171 14.45 -17.32 15.24
C PRO A 171 14.29 -17.77 16.69
N SER A 172 13.46 -18.78 16.93
CA SER A 172 13.07 -19.17 18.29
C SER A 172 14.26 -19.74 19.08
N THR A 173 15.04 -18.85 19.66
CA THR A 173 16.22 -19.16 20.49
C THR A 173 15.84 -20.00 21.70
N LEU A 174 14.63 -19.83 22.25
CA LEU A 174 14.09 -20.66 23.34
C LEU A 174 14.01 -22.15 23.00
N PHE A 175 13.72 -22.52 21.74
CA PHE A 175 13.73 -23.94 21.34
C PHE A 175 15.16 -24.51 21.31
N ILE A 176 16.14 -23.71 20.88
CA ILE A 176 17.55 -24.10 20.91
C ILE A 176 18.05 -24.24 22.35
N PHE A 177 17.74 -23.28 23.22
CA PHE A 177 18.14 -23.33 24.63
C PHE A 177 17.49 -24.49 25.38
N SER A 178 16.18 -24.72 25.18
CA SER A 178 15.46 -25.81 25.85
C SER A 178 15.90 -27.20 25.35
N SER A 179 16.09 -27.38 24.04
CA SER A 179 16.61 -28.63 23.48
C SER A 179 18.04 -28.91 23.95
N SER A 180 18.89 -27.89 24.03
CA SER A 180 20.26 -28.01 24.53
C SER A 180 20.28 -28.40 26.01
N LEU A 181 19.42 -27.79 26.83
CA LEU A 181 19.33 -28.10 28.26
C LEU A 181 18.80 -29.53 28.51
N LEU A 182 17.77 -29.95 27.76
CA LEU A 182 17.26 -31.33 27.83
C LEU A 182 18.30 -32.35 27.39
N GLY A 183 19.07 -32.05 26.35
CA GLY A 183 20.22 -32.86 25.92
C GLY A 183 21.27 -33.00 27.04
N MET A 184 21.66 -31.90 27.68
CA MET A 184 22.63 -31.94 28.79
C MET A 184 22.14 -32.79 29.97
N VAL A 185 20.86 -32.68 30.36
CA VAL A 185 20.29 -33.50 31.45
C VAL A 185 20.28 -34.99 31.08
N TYR A 186 19.92 -35.32 29.85
CA TYR A 186 19.86 -36.70 29.39
C TYR A 186 21.24 -37.35 29.31
N PHE A 187 22.23 -36.67 28.72
CA PHE A 187 23.59 -37.20 28.61
C PHE A 187 24.37 -37.15 29.92
N GLY A 188 24.14 -36.15 30.77
CA GLY A 188 24.74 -36.06 32.11
C GLY A 188 24.36 -37.25 32.99
N ARG A 189 23.09 -37.67 32.97
CA ARG A 189 22.60 -38.84 33.74
C ARG A 189 23.15 -40.18 33.26
N LYS A 190 23.63 -40.27 32.02
CA LYS A 190 24.19 -41.50 31.45
C LYS A 190 25.65 -41.74 31.86
N LEU A 191 26.37 -40.68 32.26
CA LEU A 191 27.77 -40.76 32.68
C LEU A 191 27.93 -41.17 34.16
N ASP A 192 26.98 -40.83 35.02
CA ASP A 192 26.99 -41.22 36.45
C ASP A 192 26.63 -42.70 36.70
N ASN A 193 26.05 -43.40 35.71
CA ASN A 193 25.66 -44.82 35.82
C ASN A 193 26.70 -45.78 35.21
N ARG A 194 27.97 -45.38 35.09
CA ARG A 194 29.10 -46.23 34.68
C ARG A 194 30.21 -46.22 35.72
#